data_AF-A0A497BV63-F1
#
_entry.id   AF-A0A497BV63-F1
#
_cell.length_a   1.000
_cell.length_b   1.000
_cell.length_c   1.000
_cell.angle_alpha   90.00
_cell.angle_beta   90.00
_cell.angle_gamma   90.00
#
_symmetry.space_group_name_H-M   'P 1'
#
loop_
_entity.id
_entity.type
_entity.pdbx_description
1 polymer ?
#
loop_
_entity_poly.entity_id
_entity_poly.type
_entity_poly.pdbx_seq_one_letter_code
_entity_poly.pdbx_strand_id
1 'polypeptide(L)'
;MTELRKRLIEDIQLAGLSQSTQEAYVRSVRRLAEHFRLSPDRINERQVRDYLIHLRDVRGFAKGTFQQHFFGLKFFFVNTLGYDWPLLTKKKSASPFANVCPTSEATRTAAA
;
A
#
# COMPACT_ATOMS: atom_id res chain seq x y z
N MET A 1 2.54 -7.53 -20.79
CA MET A 1 1.60 -7.17 -19.71
C MET A 1 0.89 -8.44 -19.29
N THR A 2 0.95 -8.82 -18.01
CA THR A 2 0.22 -10.00 -17.50
C THR A 2 -1.25 -9.62 -17.28
N GLU A 3 -2.18 -10.56 -17.49
CA GLU A 3 -3.63 -10.31 -17.31
C GLU A 3 -3.96 -9.81 -15.90
N LEU A 4 -3.35 -10.39 -14.86
CA LEU A 4 -3.50 -9.93 -13.47
C LEU A 4 -3.05 -8.48 -13.25
N ARG A 5 -2.04 -8.00 -13.98
CA ARG A 5 -1.58 -6.62 -13.86
C ARG A 5 -2.56 -5.65 -14.53
N LYS A 6 -3.17 -6.03 -15.65
CA LYS A 6 -4.20 -5.20 -16.31
C LYS A 6 -5.41 -5.06 -15.40
N ARG A 7 -5.91 -6.17 -14.86
CA ARG A 7 -7.04 -6.18 -13.93
C ARG A 7 -6.80 -5.29 -12.72
N LEU A 8 -5.62 -5.37 -12.09
CA LEU A 8 -5.26 -4.46 -10.98
C LEU A 8 -5.30 -2.99 -11.41
N ILE A 9 -4.79 -2.65 -12.59
CA ILE A 9 -4.80 -1.25 -13.07
C ILE A 9 -6.24 -0.79 -13.31
N GLU A 10 -7.06 -1.60 -13.95
CA GLU A 10 -8.48 -1.32 -14.19
C GLU A 10 -9.25 -1.15 -12.87
N ASP A 11 -9.04 -2.02 -11.89
CA ASP A 11 -9.66 -1.91 -10.57
C ASP A 11 -9.24 -0.61 -9.84
N ILE A 12 -7.96 -0.23 -9.92
CA ILE A 12 -7.46 1.03 -9.34
C ILE A 12 -8.08 2.25 -10.06
N GLN A 13 -8.27 2.17 -11.37
CA GLN A 13 -8.93 3.22 -12.16
C GLN A 13 -10.42 3.34 -11.80
N LEU A 14 -11.12 2.21 -11.66
CA LEU A 14 -12.52 2.17 -11.22
C LEU A 14 -12.70 2.72 -9.80
N ALA A 15 -11.68 2.56 -8.94
CA ALA A 15 -11.65 3.16 -7.61
C ALA A 15 -11.35 4.68 -7.61
N GLY A 16 -11.09 5.29 -8.77
CA GLY A 16 -10.83 6.73 -8.90
C GLY A 16 -9.45 7.17 -8.40
N LEU A 17 -8.48 6.25 -8.32
CA LEU A 17 -7.14 6.54 -7.81
C LEU A 17 -6.20 7.05 -8.92
N SER A 18 -5.27 7.93 -8.54
CA SER A 18 -4.32 8.57 -9.47
C SER A 18 -3.41 7.57 -10.18
N GLN A 19 -2.87 7.97 -11.33
CA GLN A 19 -1.88 7.18 -12.07
C GLN A 19 -0.60 6.92 -11.24
N SER A 20 -0.16 7.88 -10.43
CA SER A 20 0.96 7.69 -9.50
C SER A 20 0.69 6.56 -8.49
N THR A 21 -0.56 6.43 -8.04
CA THR A 21 -0.99 5.36 -7.13
C THR A 21 -1.02 4.01 -7.86
N GLN A 22 -1.46 3.98 -9.12
CA GLN A 22 -1.42 2.78 -9.97
C GLN A 22 0.00 2.22 -10.05
N GLU A 23 0.98 3.07 -10.38
CA GLU A 23 2.39 2.65 -10.47
C GLU A 23 2.94 2.18 -9.13
N ALA A 24 2.62 2.89 -8.04
CA ALA A 24 3.02 2.54 -6.69
C ALA A 24 2.51 1.15 -6.27
N TYR A 25 1.24 0.84 -6.55
CA TYR A 25 0.61 -0.42 -6.17
C TYR A 25 1.13 -1.57 -7.02
N VAL A 26 1.21 -1.39 -8.34
CA VAL A 26 1.81 -2.37 -9.25
C VAL A 26 3.25 -2.69 -8.86
N ARG A 27 4.05 -1.67 -8.52
CA ARG A 27 5.43 -1.87 -8.03
C ARG A 27 5.47 -2.67 -6.73
N SER A 28 4.50 -2.48 -5.85
CA SER A 28 4.40 -3.20 -4.58
C SER A 28 4.11 -4.68 -4.78
N VAL A 29 3.13 -5.01 -5.62
CA VAL A 29 2.79 -6.40 -5.97
C VAL A 29 3.95 -7.08 -6.71
N ARG A 30 4.61 -6.35 -7.61
CA ARG A 30 5.79 -6.86 -8.32
C ARG A 30 6.92 -7.24 -7.34
N ARG A 31 7.25 -6.38 -6.37
CA ARG A 31 8.30 -6.67 -5.38
C ARG A 31 7.98 -7.90 -4.53
N LEU A 32 6.70 -8.08 -4.16
CA LEU A 32 6.25 -9.27 -3.45
C LEU A 32 6.45 -10.54 -4.29
N ALA A 33 6.03 -10.51 -5.57
CA ALA A 33 6.21 -11.63 -6.49
C ALA A 33 7.70 -11.96 -6.73
N GLU A 34 8.56 -10.94 -6.83
CA GLU A 34 10.02 -11.11 -6.95
C GLU A 34 10.64 -11.74 -5.70
N HIS A 35 10.14 -11.40 -4.50
CA HIS A 35 10.66 -11.94 -3.25
C HIS A 35 10.42 -13.45 -3.12
N PHE A 36 9.21 -13.91 -3.43
CA PHE A 36 8.87 -15.34 -3.36
C PHE A 36 9.14 -16.10 -4.65
N ARG A 37 9.44 -15.40 -5.76
CA ARG A 37 9.52 -15.95 -7.12
C ARG A 37 8.27 -16.76 -7.52
N LEU A 38 7.12 -16.31 -7.03
CA LEU A 38 5.82 -16.92 -7.27
C LEU A 38 4.90 -15.91 -7.95
N SER A 39 3.96 -16.43 -8.76
CA SER A 39 2.85 -15.61 -9.24
C SER A 39 2.09 -15.03 -8.03
N PRO A 40 1.71 -13.75 -8.06
CA PRO A 40 1.11 -13.08 -6.90
C PRO A 40 -0.22 -13.71 -6.46
N ASP A 41 -0.88 -14.44 -7.36
CA ASP A 41 -2.11 -15.20 -7.09
C ASP A 41 -1.88 -16.51 -6.29
N ARG A 42 -0.64 -17.02 -6.26
CA ARG A 42 -0.27 -18.23 -5.50
C ARG A 42 0.28 -17.93 -4.11
N ILE A 43 0.31 -16.66 -3.72
CA ILE A 43 0.88 -16.23 -2.44
C ILE A 43 -0.19 -16.32 -1.38
N ASN A 44 0.14 -16.95 -0.25
CA ASN A 44 -0.79 -17.12 0.86
C ASN A 44 -0.70 -15.98 1.89
N GLU A 45 -1.73 -15.81 2.71
CA GLU A 45 -1.79 -14.80 3.78
C GLU A 45 -0.55 -14.82 4.69
N ARG A 46 -0.09 -16.03 5.07
CA ARG A 46 1.10 -16.19 5.91
C ARG A 46 2.36 -15.63 5.26
N GLN A 47 2.55 -15.88 3.97
CA GLN A 47 3.70 -15.37 3.21
C GLN A 47 3.64 -13.84 3.10
N VAL A 48 2.44 -13.27 2.90
CA VAL A 48 2.27 -11.80 2.91
C VAL A 48 2.61 -11.22 4.28
N ARG A 49 2.19 -11.87 5.37
CA ARG A 49 2.54 -11.45 6.73
C ARG A 49 4.06 -11.46 6.94
N ASP A 50 4.71 -12.56 6.59
CA ASP A 50 6.16 -12.72 6.76
C ASP A 50 6.93 -11.69 5.93
N TYR A 51 6.46 -11.41 4.72
CA TYR A 51 7.03 -10.38 3.86
C TYR A 51 6.88 -8.96 4.44
N LEU A 52 5.71 -8.62 4.99
CA LEU A 52 5.50 -7.32 5.63
C LEU A 52 6.43 -7.14 6.84
N ILE A 53 6.61 -8.20 7.65
CA ILE A 53 7.57 -8.18 8.77
C ILE A 53 8.99 -7.99 8.25
N HIS A 54 9.39 -8.72 7.20
CA HIS A 54 10.70 -8.56 6.56
C HIS A 54 10.95 -7.14 6.05
N LEU A 55 9.96 -6.49 5.43
CA LEU A 55 10.09 -5.12 4.96
C LEU A 55 10.33 -4.12 6.10
N ARG A 56 9.68 -4.34 7.25
CA ARG A 56 9.82 -3.49 8.44
C ARG A 56 11.18 -3.71 9.12
N ASP A 57 11.49 -4.95 9.44
CA ASP A 57 12.58 -5.29 10.36
C ASP A 57 13.92 -5.46 9.65
N VAL A 58 13.92 -6.02 8.43
CA VAL A 58 15.16 -6.32 7.70
C VAL A 58 15.50 -5.21 6.72
N ARG A 59 14.51 -4.71 5.97
CA ARG A 59 14.74 -3.66 4.96
C ARG A 59 14.65 -2.24 5.51
N GLY A 60 14.15 -2.06 6.74
CA GLY A 60 14.10 -0.77 7.42
C GLY A 60 13.27 0.28 6.68
N PHE A 61 12.17 -0.12 6.03
CA PHE A 61 11.36 0.84 5.26
C PHE A 61 10.81 1.95 6.15
N ALA A 62 10.96 3.20 5.71
CA ALA A 62 10.30 4.33 6.33
C ALA A 62 8.77 4.11 6.36
N LYS A 63 8.11 4.59 7.41
CA LYS A 63 6.69 4.35 7.67
C LYS A 63 5.78 4.65 6.46
N GLY A 64 6.02 5.77 5.77
CA GLY A 64 5.24 6.15 4.58
C GLY A 64 5.41 5.17 3.42
N THR A 65 6.65 4.74 3.15
CA THR A 65 6.96 3.74 2.12
C THR A 65 6.33 2.39 2.47
N PHE A 66 6.40 1.98 3.74
CA PHE A 66 5.76 0.77 4.23
C PHE A 66 4.24 0.82 4.05
N GLN A 67 3.61 1.96 4.40
CA GLN A 67 2.16 2.14 4.21
C GLN A 67 1.76 2.03 2.74
N GLN A 68 2.49 2.69 1.84
CA GLN A 68 2.22 2.58 0.40
C GLN A 68 2.30 1.14 -0.10
N HIS A 69 3.30 0.38 0.37
CA HIS A 69 3.42 -1.04 0.06
C HIS A 69 2.26 -1.86 0.64
N PHE A 70 1.91 -1.64 1.90
CA PHE A 70 0.81 -2.34 2.57
C PHE A 70 -0.53 -2.10 1.89
N PHE A 71 -0.87 -0.85 1.56
CA PHE A 71 -2.13 -0.54 0.90
C PHE A 71 -2.20 -1.07 -0.53
N GLY A 72 -1.08 -1.09 -1.25
CA GLY A 72 -1.02 -1.71 -2.57
C GLY A 72 -1.27 -3.22 -2.52
N LEU A 73 -0.71 -3.92 -1.54
CA LEU A 73 -0.98 -5.35 -1.33
C LEU A 73 -2.41 -5.59 -0.86
N LYS A 74 -2.92 -4.77 0.07
CA LYS A 74 -4.31 -4.83 0.53
C LYS A 74 -5.28 -4.70 -0.64
N PHE A 75 -5.09 -3.70 -1.49
CA PHE A 75 -5.96 -3.48 -2.64
C PHE A 75 -5.93 -4.68 -3.60
N PHE A 76 -4.74 -5.19 -3.92
CA PHE A 76 -4.62 -6.35 -4.80
C PHE A 76 -5.31 -7.61 -4.25
N PHE A 77 -5.05 -8.01 -3.01
CA PHE A 77 -5.62 -9.24 -2.48
C PHE A 77 -7.11 -9.12 -2.14
N VAL A 78 -7.54 -7.98 -1.61
CA VAL A 78 -8.93 -7.79 -1.15
C VAL A 78 -9.84 -7.31 -2.28
N ASN A 79 -9.43 -6.28 -3.05
CA ASN A 79 -10.28 -5.70 -4.10
C ASN A 79 -10.18 -6.47 -5.43
N THR A 80 -8.96 -6.81 -5.87
CA THR A 80 -8.78 -7.47 -7.18
C THR A 80 -9.04 -8.97 -7.11
N LEU A 81 -8.52 -9.67 -6.09
CA LEU A 81 -8.68 -11.12 -5.97
C LEU A 81 -9.85 -11.55 -5.07
N GLY A 82 -10.40 -10.65 -4.25
CA GLY A 82 -11.56 -10.95 -3.41
C GLY A 82 -11.26 -11.80 -2.17
N TYR A 83 -10.01 -11.85 -1.70
CA TYR A 83 -9.64 -12.57 -0.49
C TYR A 83 -10.09 -11.83 0.77
N ASP A 84 -10.79 -12.52 1.68
CA ASP A 84 -11.12 -12.02 3.01
C ASP A 84 -10.05 -12.40 4.04
N TRP A 85 -8.83 -11.90 3.84
CA TRP A 85 -7.72 -12.18 4.76
C TRP A 85 -7.77 -11.29 6.01
N PRO A 86 -7.90 -11.86 7.22
CA PRO A 86 -7.92 -11.09 8.46
C PRO A 86 -6.71 -10.16 8.63
N LEU A 87 -5.53 -10.54 8.12
CA LEU A 87 -4.33 -9.71 8.11
C LEU A 87 -4.55 -8.34 7.48
N LEU A 88 -5.40 -8.28 6.44
CA LEU A 88 -5.63 -7.10 5.64
C LEU A 88 -7.00 -6.46 5.92
N THR A 89 -7.99 -7.23 6.37
CA THR A 89 -9.36 -6.78 6.61
C THR A 89 -9.64 -6.38 8.07
N LYS A 90 -8.94 -6.96 9.06
CA LYS A 90 -9.14 -6.57 10.46
C LYS A 90 -8.79 -5.09 10.64
N LYS A 91 -9.80 -4.33 11.10
CA LYS A 91 -9.68 -2.93 11.46
C LYS A 91 -8.55 -2.81 12.49
N LYS A 92 -7.50 -2.04 12.18
CA LYS A 92 -6.47 -1.69 13.15
C LYS A 92 -7.18 -1.17 14.40
N SER A 93 -6.90 -1.76 15.56
CA SER A 93 -7.16 -1.12 16.84
C SER A 93 -6.62 0.31 16.77
N ALA A 94 -7.48 1.28 17.12
CA ALA A 94 -7.37 2.71 16.85
C ALA A 94 -5.93 3.24 16.73
N SER A 95 -5.63 3.92 15.63
CA SER A 95 -4.47 4.83 15.56
C SER A 95 -4.96 6.27 15.40
N PRO A 96 -4.56 7.19 16.28
CA PRO A 96 -5.03 8.59 16.33
C PRO A 96 -4.31 9.45 15.30
N PHE A 97 -4.33 9.04 14.03
CA PHE A 97 -3.77 9.86 12.95
C PHE A 97 -4.79 10.90 12.51
N ALA A 98 -5.11 11.82 13.42
CA ALA A 98 -5.68 13.11 13.04
C ALA A 98 -4.53 13.90 12.40
N ASN A 99 -4.48 13.92 11.07
CA ASN A 99 -3.70 14.93 10.35
C ASN A 99 -4.39 16.29 10.57
N VAL A 100 -4.16 16.91 11.73
CA VAL A 100 -4.36 18.34 11.90
C VAL A 100 -3.03 18.97 11.52
N CYS A 101 -2.93 19.48 10.29
CA CYS A 101 -1.89 20.44 9.97
C CYS A 101 -2.25 21.73 10.72
N PRO A 102 -1.43 22.23 11.68
CA PRO A 102 -1.55 23.61 12.08
C PRO A 102 -1.04 24.44 10.89
N THR A 103 -1.93 25.23 10.28
CA THR A 103 -1.54 26.27 9.35
C THR A 103 -0.51 27.15 10.05
N SER A 104 0.75 27.07 9.63
CA SER A 104 1.80 27.99 10.07
C SER A 104 1.39 29.39 9.61
N GLU A 105 0.93 30.20 10.55
CA GLU A 105 0.56 31.59 10.36
C GLU A 105 1.78 32.36 9.82
N ALA A 106 1.63 32.96 8.64
CA ALA A 106 2.69 33.74 8.01
C ALA A 106 2.88 35.05 8.79
N THR A 107 4.00 35.17 9.49
CA THR A 107 4.40 36.41 10.17
C THR A 107 4.55 37.52 9.14
N ARG A 108 3.61 38.45 9.15
CA ARG A 108 3.63 39.69 8.36
C ARG A 108 4.51 40.69 9.11
N THR A 109 5.81 40.72 8.84
CA THR A 109 6.68 41.82 9.32
C THR A 109 6.59 42.98 8.34
N ALA A 110 5.77 43.96 8.70
CA ALA A 110 5.90 45.33 8.22
C ALA A 110 7.02 46.02 9.01
N ALA A 111 7.93 46.70 8.31
CA ALA A 111 8.84 47.68 8.90
C ALA A 111 8.88 48.90 7.97
N ALA A 112 8.94 50.06 8.63
CA ALA A 112 8.66 51.41 8.15
C ALA A 112 9.64 51.96 7.12
#